data_AF-A0A967TD76-F1
#
_entry.id   AF-A0A967TD76-F1
#
_cell.length_a   1.000
_cell.length_b   1.000
_cell.length_c   1.000
_cell.angle_alpha   90.00
_cell.angle_beta   90.00
_cell.angle_gamma   90.00
#
_symmetry.space_group_name_H-M   'P 1'
#
loop_
_entity.id
_entity.type
_entity.pdbx_description
1 polymer ?
#
loop_
_entity_poly.entity_id
_entity_poly.type
_entity_poly.pdbx_seq_one_letter_code
_entity_poly.pdbx_strand_id
1 'polypeptide(L)'
;MAATLEGEIRDLRARFWSERDPEGRVFAPLADACRRAGDLDEASRLVSEGTERLPGYAPGHLVAARVARDRGEAQIATRAYRRVLNLDPENVEALRELAALAESEGWDPVAADLLHRIYLLEPDDGALRERLRAVKRRCLAEELEAVPGTPGEARELTGAAPEPPSAPAEPESAVPESPVPGPPAPEPAAPEAEPAVPEAAAEG
;
A
#
# COMPACT_ATOMS: atom_id res chain seq x y z
N MET A 1 22.69 -0.07 20.65
CA MET A 1 21.65 0.37 19.70
C MET A 1 20.22 0.16 20.24
N ALA A 2 19.93 -0.86 21.06
CA ALA A 2 18.60 -1.03 21.65
C ALA A 2 18.15 0.14 22.56
N ALA A 3 19.03 0.63 23.45
CA ALA A 3 18.73 1.74 24.36
C ALA A 3 18.37 3.06 23.66
N THR A 4 18.86 3.30 22.44
CA THR A 4 18.50 4.48 21.65
C THR A 4 17.14 4.32 20.98
N LEU A 5 16.76 3.11 20.59
CA LEU A 5 15.47 2.82 19.96
C LEU A 5 14.33 2.85 20.99
N GLU A 6 14.55 2.32 22.20
CA GLU A 6 13.57 2.41 23.29
C GLU A 6 13.32 3.86 23.72
N GLY A 7 14.36 4.70 23.72
CA GLY A 7 14.22 6.14 23.94
C GLY A 7 13.41 6.83 22.85
N GLU A 8 13.69 6.52 21.58
CA GLU A 8 12.95 7.01 20.43
C GLU A 8 11.45 6.64 20.53
N ILE A 9 11.13 5.38 20.81
CA ILE A 9 9.75 4.90 20.99
C ILE A 9 9.05 5.66 22.12
N ARG A 10 9.72 5.86 23.26
CA ARG A 10 9.17 6.59 24.41
C ARG A 10 8.80 8.03 24.03
N ASP A 11 9.71 8.72 23.35
CA ASP A 11 9.52 10.12 22.96
C ASP A 11 8.41 10.27 21.91
N LEU A 12 8.35 9.35 20.95
CA LEU A 12 7.29 9.31 19.93
C LEU A 12 5.93 9.01 20.56
N ARG A 13 5.84 8.06 21.51
CA ARG A 13 4.60 7.74 22.20
C ARG A 13 4.07 8.91 23.04
N ALA A 14 4.95 9.71 23.63
CA ALA A 14 4.54 10.92 24.36
C ALA A 14 3.93 12.00 23.46
N ARG A 15 4.23 11.98 22.15
CA ARG A 15 3.71 12.95 21.16
C ARG A 15 2.48 12.43 20.43
N PHE A 16 2.39 11.11 20.28
CA PHE A 16 1.31 10.40 19.61
C PHE A 16 -0.07 10.83 20.13
N TRP A 17 -0.88 11.40 19.23
CA TRP A 17 -2.21 11.98 19.54
C TRP A 17 -2.25 12.93 20.74
N SER A 18 -1.15 13.64 20.98
CA SER A 18 -1.12 14.78 21.89
C SER A 18 -1.37 16.08 21.13
N GLU A 19 -1.52 17.19 21.85
CA GLU A 19 -1.54 18.54 21.26
C GLU A 19 -0.29 18.86 20.41
N ARG A 20 0.80 18.11 20.61
CA ARG A 20 2.05 18.23 19.84
C ARG A 20 2.02 17.48 18.50
N ASP A 21 0.94 16.76 18.21
CA ASP A 21 0.68 16.07 16.95
C ASP A 21 -0.73 16.41 16.41
N PRO A 22 -0.97 17.68 16.03
CA PRO A 22 -2.30 18.12 15.58
C PRO A 22 -2.74 17.43 14.29
N GLU A 23 -1.79 16.98 13.46
CA GLU A 23 -2.06 16.25 12.23
C GLU A 23 -2.14 14.73 12.45
N GLY A 24 -1.84 14.25 13.67
CA GLY A 24 -1.89 12.82 13.99
C GLY A 24 -0.88 11.97 13.20
N ARG A 25 0.23 12.53 12.70
CA ARG A 25 1.18 11.86 11.79
C ARG A 25 2.29 11.08 12.52
N VAL A 26 2.43 11.27 13.83
CA VAL A 26 3.49 10.61 14.63
C VAL A 26 3.33 9.09 14.66
N PHE A 27 2.15 8.55 14.33
CA PHE A 27 1.93 7.11 14.24
C PHE A 27 2.90 6.41 13.28
N ALA A 28 3.28 7.03 12.17
CA ALA A 28 4.14 6.39 11.17
C ALA A 28 5.58 6.18 11.68
N PRO A 29 6.29 7.21 12.19
CA PRO A 29 7.60 7.00 12.79
C PRO A 29 7.54 6.13 14.07
N LEU A 30 6.46 6.23 14.87
CA LEU A 30 6.29 5.35 16.05
C LEU A 30 6.17 3.89 15.63
N ALA A 31 5.33 3.59 14.63
CA ALA A 31 5.16 2.24 14.12
C ALA A 31 6.44 1.69 13.47
N ASP A 32 7.21 2.50 12.75
CA ASP A 32 8.48 2.06 12.18
C ASP A 32 9.52 1.77 13.28
N ALA A 33 9.52 2.55 14.36
CA ALA A 33 10.35 2.28 15.53
C ALA A 33 9.94 0.98 16.25
N CYS A 34 8.63 0.74 16.46
CA CYS A 34 8.12 -0.52 17.00
C CYS A 34 8.48 -1.72 16.11
N ARG A 35 8.34 -1.59 14.78
CA ARG A 35 8.75 -2.60 13.79
C ARG A 35 10.24 -2.93 13.92
N ARG A 36 11.10 -1.91 13.99
CA ARG A 36 12.56 -2.08 14.17
C ARG A 36 12.92 -2.72 15.52
N ALA A 37 12.07 -2.55 16.54
CA ALA A 37 12.22 -3.20 17.85
C ALA A 37 11.71 -4.66 17.84
N GLY A 38 11.07 -5.11 16.77
CA GLY A 38 10.47 -6.44 16.65
C GLY A 38 9.04 -6.54 17.18
N ASP A 39 8.47 -5.45 17.70
CA ASP A 39 7.08 -5.40 18.14
C ASP A 39 6.16 -5.15 16.93
N LEU A 40 6.01 -6.20 16.12
CA LEU A 40 5.18 -6.16 14.91
C LEU A 40 3.69 -6.04 15.24
N ASP A 41 3.24 -6.47 16.42
CA ASP A 41 1.85 -6.38 16.86
C ASP A 41 1.44 -4.95 17.16
N GLU A 42 2.27 -4.23 17.91
CA GLU A 42 2.03 -2.82 18.13
C GLU A 42 2.16 -2.01 16.84
N ALA A 43 3.20 -2.28 16.03
CA ALA A 43 3.39 -1.60 14.76
C ALA A 43 2.16 -1.74 13.84
N SER A 44 1.57 -2.94 13.74
CA SER A 44 0.35 -3.18 12.97
C SER A 44 -0.85 -2.40 13.50
N ARG A 45 -1.06 -2.36 14.82
CA ARG A 45 -2.17 -1.58 15.41
C ARG A 45 -2.03 -0.09 15.10
N LEU A 46 -0.82 0.44 15.27
CA LEU A 46 -0.54 1.86 15.03
C LEU A 46 -0.77 2.27 13.58
N VAL A 47 -0.29 1.47 12.62
CA VAL A 47 -0.51 1.78 11.19
C VAL A 47 -1.97 1.59 10.78
N SER A 48 -2.69 0.60 11.32
CA SER A 48 -4.12 0.45 11.06
C SER A 48 -4.90 1.68 11.51
N GLU A 49 -4.76 2.09 12.78
CA GLU A 49 -5.50 3.24 13.30
C GLU A 49 -5.07 4.55 12.61
N GLY A 50 -3.78 4.72 12.35
CA GLY A 50 -3.27 5.92 11.68
C GLY A 50 -3.67 6.02 10.21
N THR A 51 -3.71 4.92 9.46
CA THR A 51 -4.13 4.94 8.05
C THR A 51 -5.65 5.02 7.88
N GLU A 52 -6.43 4.56 8.84
CA GLU A 52 -7.88 4.79 8.88
C GLU A 52 -8.20 6.29 9.07
N ARG A 53 -7.48 6.97 9.96
CA ARG A 53 -7.66 8.40 10.21
C ARG A 53 -7.04 9.27 9.11
N LEU A 54 -5.91 8.85 8.55
CA LEU A 54 -5.18 9.57 7.51
C LEU A 54 -5.02 8.70 6.24
N PRO A 55 -6.10 8.44 5.49
CA PRO A 55 -6.07 7.54 4.32
C PRO A 55 -5.24 8.06 3.15
N GLY A 56 -4.89 9.36 3.16
CA GLY A 56 -4.03 10.02 2.17
C GLY A 56 -2.57 10.20 2.59
N TYR A 57 -2.17 9.70 3.77
CA TYR A 57 -0.80 9.89 4.25
C TYR A 57 0.13 8.77 3.78
N ALA A 58 0.84 9.02 2.67
CA ALA A 58 1.71 8.03 2.02
C ALA A 58 2.77 7.40 2.95
N PRO A 59 3.46 8.15 3.84
CA PRO A 59 4.41 7.54 4.78
C PRO A 59 3.77 6.52 5.74
N GLY A 60 2.52 6.73 6.14
CA GLY A 60 1.77 5.76 6.95
C GLY A 60 1.54 4.43 6.23
N HIS A 61 1.13 4.51 4.95
CA HIS A 61 0.97 3.33 4.10
C HIS A 61 2.30 2.64 3.80
N LEU A 62 3.40 3.39 3.70
CA LEU A 62 4.73 2.83 3.50
C LEU A 62 5.18 2.00 4.71
N VAL A 63 4.98 2.52 5.91
CA VAL A 63 5.27 1.77 7.14
C VAL A 63 4.35 0.56 7.28
N ALA A 64 3.06 0.69 6.93
CA ALA A 64 2.14 -0.45 6.90
C ALA A 64 2.63 -1.56 5.97
N ALA A 65 3.13 -1.21 4.78
CA ALA A 65 3.69 -2.16 3.83
C ALA A 65 4.94 -2.87 4.39
N ARG A 66 5.85 -2.12 5.03
CA ARG A 66 7.03 -2.69 5.69
C ARG A 66 6.65 -3.65 6.82
N VAL A 67 5.69 -3.29 7.66
CA VAL A 67 5.20 -4.15 8.76
C VAL A 67 4.61 -5.45 8.19
N ALA A 68 3.76 -5.37 7.17
CA ALA A 68 3.19 -6.55 6.51
C ALA A 68 4.28 -7.44 5.86
N ARG A 69 5.27 -6.82 5.22
CA ARG A 69 6.42 -7.53 4.65
C ARG A 69 7.21 -8.28 5.71
N ASP A 70 7.53 -7.63 6.82
CA ASP A 70 8.29 -8.23 7.93
C ASP A 70 7.50 -9.35 8.64
N ARG A 71 6.16 -9.35 8.53
CA ARG A 71 5.27 -10.44 8.96
C ARG A 71 5.14 -11.59 7.94
N GLY A 72 5.71 -11.45 6.75
CA GLY A 72 5.57 -12.43 5.66
C GLY A 72 4.22 -12.34 4.92
N GLU A 73 3.45 -11.28 5.13
CA GLU A 73 2.14 -11.06 4.53
C GLU A 73 2.29 -10.37 3.15
N ALA A 74 2.95 -11.04 2.20
CA ALA A 74 3.33 -10.46 0.91
C ALA A 74 2.17 -9.80 0.15
N GLN A 75 0.99 -10.41 0.15
CA GLN A 75 -0.20 -9.87 -0.52
C GLN A 75 -0.72 -8.58 0.13
N ILE A 76 -0.61 -8.46 1.45
CA ILE A 76 -0.99 -7.24 2.18
C ILE A 76 0.04 -6.15 1.92
N ALA A 77 1.34 -6.49 1.95
CA ALA A 77 2.42 -5.58 1.62
C ALA A 77 2.27 -5.01 0.20
N THR A 78 1.99 -5.85 -0.80
CA THR A 78 1.73 -5.43 -2.19
C THR A 78 0.61 -4.40 -2.29
N ARG A 79 -0.51 -4.62 -1.60
CA ARG A 79 -1.64 -3.66 -1.59
C ARG A 79 -1.24 -2.33 -0.96
N ALA A 80 -0.52 -2.37 0.15
CA ALA A 80 -0.06 -1.18 0.85
C ALA A 80 0.97 -0.39 0.01
N TYR A 81 1.95 -1.05 -0.61
CA TYR A 81 2.90 -0.39 -1.52
C TYR A 81 2.21 0.21 -2.75
N ARG A 82 1.21 -0.46 -3.33
CA ARG A 82 0.41 0.12 -4.42
C ARG A 82 -0.35 1.36 -3.96
N ARG A 83 -0.85 1.37 -2.71
CA ARG A 83 -1.49 2.55 -2.14
C ARG A 83 -0.50 3.70 -1.98
N VAL A 84 0.75 3.43 -1.57
CA VAL A 84 1.83 4.43 -1.56
C VAL A 84 2.02 5.00 -2.97
N LEU A 85 2.16 4.16 -4.00
CA LEU A 85 2.36 4.64 -5.37
C LEU A 85 1.17 5.40 -5.97
N ASN A 86 -0.04 5.17 -5.46
CA ASN A 86 -1.22 5.98 -5.83
C ASN A 86 -1.18 7.38 -5.19
N LEU A 87 -0.53 7.54 -4.05
CA LEU A 87 -0.40 8.81 -3.33
C LEU A 87 0.89 9.55 -3.73
N ASP A 88 1.95 8.81 -4.01
CA ASP A 88 3.29 9.26 -4.38
C ASP A 88 3.85 8.34 -5.48
N PRO A 89 3.60 8.65 -6.77
CA PRO A 89 4.01 7.82 -7.90
C PRO A 89 5.52 7.67 -8.07
N GLU A 90 6.32 8.56 -7.47
CA GLU A 90 7.78 8.59 -7.59
C GLU A 90 8.46 8.00 -6.35
N ASN A 91 7.70 7.37 -5.46
CA ASN A 91 8.25 6.72 -4.28
C ASN A 91 9.15 5.53 -4.65
N VAL A 92 10.46 5.80 -4.74
CA VAL A 92 11.46 4.83 -5.17
C VAL A 92 11.47 3.58 -4.28
N GLU A 93 11.24 3.75 -2.99
CA GLU A 93 11.20 2.63 -2.05
C GLU A 93 10.03 1.69 -2.35
N ALA A 94 8.81 2.22 -2.50
CA ALA A 94 7.65 1.41 -2.84
C ALA A 94 7.80 0.74 -4.23
N LEU A 95 8.41 1.42 -5.20
CA LEU A 95 8.75 0.82 -6.49
C LEU A 95 9.72 -0.35 -6.34
N ARG A 96 10.80 -0.19 -5.55
CA ARG A 96 11.82 -1.22 -5.33
C ARG A 96 11.24 -2.46 -4.66
N GLU A 97 10.42 -2.27 -3.63
CA GLU A 97 9.79 -3.36 -2.89
C GLU A 97 8.76 -4.11 -3.74
N LEU A 98 7.92 -3.39 -4.51
CA LEU A 98 6.99 -4.04 -5.44
C LEU A 98 7.70 -4.78 -6.58
N ALA A 99 8.81 -4.23 -7.09
CA ALA A 99 9.62 -4.94 -8.09
C ALA A 99 10.19 -6.24 -7.52
N ALA A 100 10.69 -6.21 -6.29
CA ALA A 100 11.20 -7.41 -5.61
C ALA A 100 10.10 -8.45 -5.38
N LEU A 101 8.91 -8.04 -4.95
CA LEU A 101 7.77 -8.93 -4.79
C LEU A 101 7.35 -9.54 -6.13
N ALA A 102 7.25 -8.73 -7.20
CA ALA A 102 6.92 -9.22 -8.53
C ALA A 102 7.95 -10.22 -9.06
N GLU A 103 9.25 -9.98 -8.86
CA GLU A 103 10.29 -10.95 -9.23
C GLU A 103 10.17 -12.25 -8.43
N SER A 104 9.84 -12.18 -7.15
CA SER A 104 9.68 -13.37 -6.30
C SER A 104 8.46 -14.22 -6.70
N GLU A 105 7.42 -13.59 -7.24
CA GLU A 105 6.21 -14.26 -7.73
C GLU A 105 6.33 -14.69 -9.20
N GLY A 106 7.46 -14.40 -9.87
CA GLY A 106 7.70 -14.73 -11.28
C GLY A 106 6.96 -13.82 -12.26
N TRP A 107 6.51 -12.65 -11.83
CA TRP A 107 5.83 -11.67 -12.68
C TRP A 107 6.84 -10.73 -13.34
N ASP A 108 7.69 -11.32 -14.17
CA ASP A 108 8.82 -10.61 -14.80
C ASP A 108 8.39 -9.38 -15.63
N PRO A 109 7.27 -9.38 -16.39
CA PRO A 109 6.81 -8.16 -17.08
C PRO A 109 6.50 -7.00 -16.13
N VAL A 110 5.82 -7.29 -15.01
CA VAL A 110 5.49 -6.28 -14.00
C VAL A 110 6.76 -5.77 -13.30
N ALA A 111 7.68 -6.67 -12.98
CA ALA A 111 8.97 -6.31 -12.41
C ALA A 111 9.79 -5.41 -13.35
N ALA A 112 9.83 -5.73 -14.65
CA ALA A 112 10.56 -4.95 -15.64
C ALA A 112 10.05 -3.51 -15.74
N ASP A 113 8.72 -3.32 -15.72
CA ASP A 113 8.11 -1.98 -15.75
C ASP A 113 8.43 -1.17 -14.49
N LEU A 114 8.32 -1.79 -13.31
CA LEU A 114 8.64 -1.14 -12.04
C LEU A 114 10.13 -0.75 -11.96
N LEU A 115 11.02 -1.66 -12.33
CA LEU A 115 12.47 -1.39 -12.40
C LEU A 115 12.81 -0.32 -13.44
N HIS A 116 12.08 -0.27 -14.55
CA HIS A 116 12.26 0.78 -15.55
C HIS A 116 11.87 2.16 -14.99
N ARG A 117 10.76 2.26 -14.25
CA ARG A 117 10.38 3.51 -13.56
C ARG A 117 11.45 3.98 -12.59
N ILE A 118 12.02 3.07 -11.79
CA ILE A 118 13.14 3.42 -10.90
C ILE A 118 14.33 3.93 -11.70
N TYR A 119 14.65 3.28 -12.83
CA TYR A 119 15.78 3.68 -13.68
C TYR A 119 15.61 5.09 -14.26
N LEU A 120 14.38 5.53 -14.52
CA LEU A 120 14.11 6.90 -14.96
C LEU A 120 14.35 7.94 -13.85
N LEU A 121 14.15 7.55 -12.57
CA LEU A 121 14.38 8.41 -11.40
C LEU A 121 15.86 8.39 -10.96
N GLU A 122 16.51 7.23 -11.05
CA GLU A 122 17.88 6.98 -10.58
C GLU A 122 18.71 6.26 -11.67
N PRO A 123 19.11 6.98 -12.74
CA PRO A 123 19.80 6.37 -13.89
C PRO A 123 21.21 5.86 -13.59
N ASP A 124 21.84 6.37 -12.53
CA ASP A 124 23.22 6.07 -12.16
C ASP A 124 23.39 4.79 -11.33
N ASP A 125 22.29 4.14 -10.92
CA ASP A 125 22.33 2.87 -10.18
C ASP A 125 22.74 1.71 -11.12
N GLY A 126 24.02 1.31 -11.04
CA GLY A 126 24.57 0.19 -11.79
C GLY A 126 23.90 -1.15 -11.47
N ALA A 127 23.58 -1.39 -10.20
CA ALA A 127 22.94 -2.64 -9.77
C ALA A 127 21.51 -2.73 -10.31
N LEU A 128 20.79 -1.61 -10.31
CA LEU A 128 19.47 -1.51 -10.93
C LEU A 128 19.51 -1.82 -12.43
N ARG A 129 20.49 -1.26 -13.16
CA ARG A 129 20.65 -1.53 -14.60
C ARG A 129 20.89 -3.01 -14.88
N GLU A 130 21.72 -3.66 -14.07
CA GLU A 130 21.98 -5.10 -14.22
C GLU A 130 20.74 -5.93 -13.91
N ARG A 131 20.03 -5.59 -12.83
CA ARG A 131 18.78 -6.25 -12.44
C ARG A 131 17.70 -6.10 -13.52
N LEU A 132 17.49 -4.90 -14.06
CA LEU A 132 16.55 -4.64 -15.16
C LEU A 132 16.90 -5.46 -16.41
N ARG A 133 18.19 -5.56 -16.76
CA ARG A 133 18.64 -6.41 -17.89
C ARG A 133 18.34 -7.89 -17.64
N ALA A 134 18.55 -8.37 -16.42
CA ALA A 134 18.29 -9.76 -16.06
C ALA A 134 16.80 -10.09 -16.19
N VAL A 135 15.93 -9.26 -15.61
CA VAL A 135 14.46 -9.43 -15.68
C VAL A 135 13.99 -9.38 -17.14
N LYS A 136 14.42 -8.40 -17.94
CA LYS A 136 14.04 -8.30 -19.36
C LYS A 136 14.44 -9.52 -20.19
N ARG A 137 15.58 -10.15 -19.90
CA ARG A 137 15.96 -11.40 -20.57
C ARG A 137 15.04 -12.56 -20.22
N ARG A 138 14.55 -12.63 -18.98
CA ARG A 138 13.58 -13.65 -18.58
C ARG A 138 12.23 -13.43 -19.27
N CYS A 139 11.72 -12.20 -19.31
CA CYS A 139 10.50 -11.87 -20.08
C CYS A 139 10.61 -12.32 -21.54
N LEU A 140 11.73 -12.01 -22.20
CA LEU A 140 11.93 -12.36 -23.61
C LEU A 140 12.07 -13.88 -23.82
N ALA A 141 12.69 -14.59 -22.87
CA ALA A 141 12.80 -16.03 -22.93
C ALA A 141 11.43 -16.71 -22.81
N GLU A 142 10.57 -16.23 -21.91
CA GLU A 142 9.18 -16.70 -21.78
C GLU A 142 8.38 -16.44 -23.06
N GLU A 143 8.55 -15.27 -23.68
CA GLU A 143 7.87 -14.92 -24.93
C GLU A 143 8.33 -15.82 -26.10
N LEU A 144 9.61 -16.20 -26.15
CA LEU A 144 10.17 -17.10 -27.15
C LEU A 144 9.78 -18.57 -26.92
N GLU A 145 9.68 -19.03 -25.67
CA GLU A 145 9.19 -20.37 -25.32
C GLU A 145 7.68 -20.51 -25.54
N ALA A 146 6.93 -19.40 -25.41
CA ALA A 146 5.50 -19.36 -25.70
C ALA A 146 5.17 -19.40 -27.21
N VAL A 147 6.17 -19.36 -28.11
CA VAL A 147 5.96 -19.62 -29.54
C VAL A 147 5.79 -21.13 -29.75
N PRO A 148 4.58 -21.64 -30.01
CA PRO A 148 4.44 -23.02 -30.43
C PRO A 148 5.05 -23.13 -31.83
N GLY A 149 6.13 -23.88 -31.95
CA GLY A 149 6.79 -24.08 -33.23
C GLY A 149 5.87 -24.75 -34.25
N THR A 150 5.68 -24.10 -35.40
CA THR A 150 5.90 -24.73 -36.70
C THR A 150 6.60 -23.76 -37.64
N PRO A 151 7.83 -24.05 -38.09
CA PRO A 151 8.40 -23.42 -39.26
C PRO A 151 7.79 -24.10 -40.50
N GLY A 152 6.94 -23.39 -41.22
CA GLY A 152 6.51 -23.82 -42.55
C GLY A 152 5.08 -23.46 -42.89
N GLU A 153 4.86 -22.21 -43.29
CA GLU A 153 4.06 -21.90 -44.47
C GLU A 153 4.30 -20.44 -44.87
N ALA A 154 5.38 -20.22 -45.61
CA ALA A 154 5.42 -19.13 -46.56
C ALA A 154 4.39 -19.44 -47.65
N ARG A 155 3.19 -18.87 -47.55
CA ARG A 155 2.22 -18.79 -48.64
C ARG A 155 1.73 -17.36 -48.81
N GLU A 156 2.39 -16.72 -49.76
CA GLU A 156 1.80 -15.93 -50.84
C GLU A 156 0.70 -14.92 -50.48
N LEU A 157 1.12 -13.65 -50.53
CA LEU A 157 0.40 -12.51 -51.10
C LEU A 157 -0.87 -12.86 -51.88
N THR A 158 -2.04 -12.51 -51.34
CA THR A 158 -3.10 -11.87 -52.13
C THR A 158 -3.73 -10.77 -51.30
N GLY A 159 -3.79 -9.57 -51.87
CA GLY A 159 -4.34 -8.39 -51.22
C GLY A 159 -5.85 -8.44 -51.15
N ALA A 160 -6.39 -7.98 -50.02
CA ALA A 160 -7.68 -7.29 -49.93
C ALA A 160 -7.79 -6.70 -48.53
N ALA A 161 -7.81 -5.37 -48.43
CA ALA A 161 -8.25 -4.67 -47.23
C ALA A 161 -9.75 -4.91 -47.03
N PRO A 162 -10.21 -5.30 -45.83
CA PRO A 162 -11.61 -5.12 -45.46
C PRO A 162 -11.77 -3.79 -44.71
N GLU A 163 -12.68 -2.95 -45.21
CA GLU A 163 -13.18 -1.75 -44.55
C GLU A 163 -13.79 -2.06 -43.16
N PRO A 164 -13.80 -1.10 -42.22
CA PRO A 164 -14.31 -1.30 -40.87
C PRO A 164 -15.85 -1.36 -40.86
N PRO A 165 -16.48 -2.29 -40.12
CA PRO A 165 -17.91 -2.21 -39.85
C PRO A 165 -18.20 -1.19 -38.73
N SER A 166 -18.97 -0.16 -39.10
CA SER A 166 -19.60 0.81 -38.21
C SER A 166 -20.39 0.15 -37.07
N ALA A 167 -20.29 0.77 -35.89
CA ALA A 167 -21.07 0.49 -34.70
C ALA A 167 -22.59 0.53 -34.94
N PRO A 168 -23.34 -0.22 -34.11
CA PRO A 168 -24.57 0.31 -33.54
C PRO A 168 -24.44 0.51 -32.02
N ALA A 169 -25.05 1.60 -31.56
CA ALA A 169 -25.17 2.05 -30.19
C ALA A 169 -26.01 1.09 -29.31
N GLU A 170 -25.52 0.87 -28.08
CA GLU A 170 -26.21 0.89 -26.76
C GLU A 170 -27.51 0.07 -26.54
N PRO A 171 -27.70 -0.57 -25.34
CA PRO A 171 -27.86 0.19 -24.10
C PRO A 171 -27.11 -0.33 -22.85
N GLU A 172 -26.66 0.64 -22.05
CA GLU A 172 -26.40 0.49 -20.62
C GLU A 172 -27.56 -0.23 -19.92
N SER A 173 -27.25 -1.36 -19.27
CA SER A 173 -28.14 -1.97 -18.28
C SER A 173 -27.48 -1.84 -16.91
N ALA A 174 -28.04 -0.89 -16.17
CA ALA A 174 -27.94 -0.68 -14.74
C ALA A 174 -27.77 -1.97 -13.93
N VAL A 175 -26.74 -1.99 -13.10
CA VAL A 175 -26.72 -2.79 -11.87
C VAL A 175 -26.84 -1.80 -10.70
N PRO A 176 -27.82 -1.99 -9.79
CA PRO A 176 -28.23 -0.97 -8.84
C PRO A 176 -27.17 -0.68 -7.77
N GLU A 177 -26.95 0.61 -7.52
CA GLU A 177 -26.30 1.14 -6.34
C GLU A 177 -27.02 0.60 -5.09
N SER A 178 -26.33 -0.23 -4.32
CA SER A 178 -26.81 -0.58 -2.97
C SER A 178 -26.65 0.65 -2.10
N PRO A 179 -27.71 1.11 -1.39
CA PRO A 179 -27.58 2.26 -0.52
C PRO A 179 -26.65 1.91 0.65
N VAL A 180 -25.56 2.67 0.77
CA VAL A 180 -24.72 2.67 1.97
C VAL A 180 -25.58 3.20 3.13
N PRO A 181 -25.76 2.45 4.24
CA PRO A 181 -26.43 3.00 5.40
C PRO A 181 -25.58 4.14 5.97
N GLY A 182 -26.18 5.32 6.07
CA GLY A 182 -25.57 6.48 6.73
C GLY A 182 -25.25 6.17 8.20
N PRO A 183 -24.33 6.94 8.82
CA PRO A 183 -23.97 6.75 10.21
C PRO A 183 -25.22 6.91 11.11
N PRO A 184 -25.32 6.14 12.21
CA PRO A 184 -26.41 6.29 13.16
C PRO A 184 -26.41 7.71 13.76
N ALA A 185 -27.59 8.29 13.91
CA ALA A 185 -27.79 9.57 14.58
C ALA A 185 -27.22 9.53 16.01
N PRO A 186 -26.70 10.65 16.54
CA PRO A 186 -26.27 10.70 17.93
C PRO A 186 -27.46 10.46 18.86
N GLU A 187 -27.32 9.52 19.80
CA GLU A 187 -28.27 9.31 20.88
C GLU A 187 -28.43 10.60 21.71
N PRO A 188 -29.66 10.94 22.13
CA PRO A 188 -29.88 12.07 23.02
C PRO A 188 -29.19 11.85 24.35
N ALA A 189 -28.37 12.83 24.74
CA ALA A 189 -27.71 12.89 26.04
C ALA A 189 -28.70 12.59 27.18
N ALA A 190 -28.39 11.55 27.95
CA ALA A 190 -29.04 11.30 29.23
C ALA A 190 -28.84 12.52 30.15
N PRO A 191 -29.88 12.94 30.90
CA PRO A 191 -29.74 14.06 31.83
C PRO A 191 -28.72 13.72 32.92
N GLU A 192 -27.86 14.69 33.21
CA GLU A 192 -26.90 14.68 34.31
C GLU A 192 -27.62 14.28 35.60
N ALA A 193 -27.24 13.15 36.18
CA ALA A 193 -27.61 12.80 37.53
C ALA A 193 -26.87 13.75 38.48
N GLU A 194 -27.64 14.59 39.17
CA GLU A 194 -27.16 15.42 40.28
C GLU A 194 -26.32 14.57 41.24
N PRO A 195 -25.17 15.08 41.72
CA PRO A 195 -24.43 14.40 42.77
C PRO A 195 -25.27 14.41 44.06
N ALA A 196 -25.69 13.23 44.48
CA ALA A 196 -26.27 12.98 45.79
C ALA A 196 -25.27 13.46 46.87
N VAL A 197 -25.68 14.50 47.59
CA VAL A 197 -25.01 14.97 48.80
C VAL A 197 -25.07 13.83 49.84
N PRO A 198 -23.94 13.33 50.36
CA PRO A 198 -24.00 12.40 51.47
C PRO A 198 -24.43 13.16 52.73
N GLU A 199 -25.59 12.75 53.23
CA GLU A 199 -26.15 13.10 54.54
C GLU A 199 -25.14 12.78 55.65
N ALA A 200 -24.67 13.83 56.32
CA ALA A 200 -23.80 13.73 57.48
C ALA A 200 -24.59 13.17 58.67
N ALA A 201 -24.27 11.93 59.06
CA ALA A 201 -24.63 11.35 60.34
C ALA A 201 -23.37 10.82 61.03
N ALA A 202 -22.91 11.55 62.05
CA ALA A 202 -21.95 11.23 63.12
C ALA A 202 -21.22 12.53 63.49
N GLU A 203 -21.04 13.00 64.72
CA GLU A 203 -21.23 12.53 66.09
C GLU A 203 -20.93 13.78 66.96
N GLY A 204 -21.61 13.97 68.11
CA GLY A 204 -21.20 14.92 69.16
C GLY A 204 -22.19 16.01 69.52
#